data_AF-A0A835GLD4-F1
#
_entry.id   AF-A0A835GLD4-F1
#
_cell.length_a   1.000
_cell.length_b   1.000
_cell.length_c   1.000
_cell.angle_alpha   90.00
_cell.angle_beta   90.00
_cell.angle_gamma   90.00
#
_symmetry.space_group_name_H-M   'P 1'
#
loop_
_entity.id
_entity.type
_entity.pdbx_description
1 polymer ?
#
loop_
_entity_poly.entity_id
_entity_poly.type
_entity_poly.pdbx_seq_one_letter_code
_entity_poly.pdbx_strand_id
1 'polypeptide(L)'
;MMKNSVTALTHFLDELHSLDWQFLCKMQPNGYDCSNANDSLQYRFYYDVLMNACKTYQYGLCDLNMNSFHTLRECADTCDGKLILLYCSGVNCCLKMIKVKLSDDTICRLQHDFGSCENYYPMWYYDVTERTCKSFSYSGCGGNENRFPTSGHCNTRCQPAVGEYKRIKTLLD
;
A
#
# COMPACT_ATOMS: atom_id res chain seq x y z
N MET A 1 27.07 40.14 8.67
CA MET A 1 26.35 39.55 9.83
C MET A 1 25.49 38.41 9.32
N MET A 2 25.78 37.18 9.77
CA MET A 2 25.00 35.97 9.52
C MET A 2 23.74 35.95 10.38
N LYS A 3 22.64 35.43 9.82
CA LYS A 3 21.55 34.64 10.42
C LYS A 3 20.29 34.79 9.53
N ASN A 4 19.49 33.79 9.20
CA ASN A 4 19.63 32.34 9.07
C ASN A 4 18.25 31.87 8.55
N SER A 5 18.25 31.07 7.48
CA SER A 5 17.54 29.79 7.39
C SER A 5 16.13 29.66 8.02
N VAL A 6 15.10 30.31 7.47
CA VAL A 6 13.70 29.95 7.79
C VAL A 6 12.85 29.66 6.55
N THR A 7 13.06 30.34 5.42
CA THR A 7 12.14 30.20 4.27
C THR A 7 12.48 29.07 3.29
N ALA A 8 13.61 28.39 3.47
CA ALA A 8 13.93 27.18 2.72
C ALA A 8 13.23 25.91 3.27
N LEU A 9 12.68 26.00 4.50
CA LEU A 9 11.98 24.90 5.18
C LEU A 9 10.48 24.87 4.85
N THR A 10 9.88 25.99 4.43
CA THR A 10 8.49 26.04 3.97
C THR A 10 8.29 25.42 2.59
N HIS A 11 9.37 25.19 1.84
CA HIS A 11 9.32 24.54 0.53
C HIS A 11 9.37 23.01 0.58
N PHE A 12 9.61 22.44 1.77
CA PHE A 12 9.80 21.00 1.98
C PHE A 12 8.63 20.34 2.73
N LEU A 13 7.75 21.14 3.35
CA LEU A 13 6.66 20.64 4.21
C LEU A 13 5.28 20.61 3.54
N ASP A 14 5.19 21.01 2.26
CA ASP A 14 3.94 20.92 1.48
C ASP A 14 3.94 19.73 0.49
N GLU A 15 4.97 18.87 0.48
CA GLU A 15 5.10 17.74 -0.47
C GLU A 15 4.50 16.41 0.00
N LEU A 16 3.87 16.31 1.18
CA LEU A 16 3.55 14.99 1.77
C LEU A 16 2.10 14.75 2.20
N HIS A 17 1.09 15.45 1.67
CA HIS A 17 -0.32 15.20 2.01
C HIS A 17 -1.20 14.74 0.82
N SER A 18 -0.59 14.29 -0.29
CA SER A 18 -1.34 13.76 -1.44
C SER A 18 -1.07 12.28 -1.73
N LEU A 19 -0.51 11.55 -0.75
CA LEU A 19 -0.19 10.12 -0.84
C LEU A 19 -1.18 9.23 -0.03
N ASP A 20 -2.22 9.82 0.57
CA ASP A 20 -2.91 9.24 1.74
C ASP A 20 -3.75 7.98 1.51
N TRP A 21 -4.47 7.81 0.39
CA TRP A 21 -5.32 6.62 0.18
C TRP A 21 -4.87 5.74 -0.98
N GLN A 22 -4.36 6.36 -2.05
CA GLN A 22 -4.04 5.68 -3.31
C GLN A 22 -2.85 4.73 -3.17
N PHE A 23 -2.01 4.97 -2.17
CA PHE A 23 -0.89 4.10 -1.80
C PHE A 23 -1.23 3.29 -0.57
N LEU A 24 -1.57 3.94 0.54
CA LEU A 24 -1.83 3.31 1.83
C LEU A 24 -2.85 2.18 1.71
N CYS A 25 -4.08 2.48 1.29
CA CYS A 25 -5.18 1.52 1.29
C CYS A 25 -5.09 0.51 0.13
N LYS A 26 -4.22 0.77 -0.85
CA LYS A 26 -4.01 -0.12 -2.00
C LYS A 26 -2.84 -1.08 -1.82
N MET A 27 -2.04 -0.98 -0.75
CA MET A 27 -1.02 -1.99 -0.45
C MET A 27 -1.67 -3.33 -0.08
N GLN A 28 -1.05 -4.45 -0.40
CA GLN A 28 -1.42 -5.75 0.16
C GLN A 28 -1.25 -5.68 1.68
N PRO A 29 -2.12 -6.31 2.49
CA PRO A 29 -1.77 -6.51 3.89
C PRO A 29 -0.46 -7.31 3.95
N ASN A 30 0.49 -6.90 4.79
CA ASN A 30 1.68 -7.70 5.03
C ASN A 30 1.25 -9.00 5.76
N GLY A 31 0.87 -10.02 4.99
CA GLY A 31 0.23 -11.25 5.48
C GLY A 31 1.12 -12.48 5.51
N TYR A 32 2.44 -12.34 5.32
CA TYR A 32 3.36 -13.46 5.47
C TYR A 32 3.61 -13.76 6.95
N ASP A 33 3.82 -15.05 7.25
CA ASP A 33 4.13 -15.48 8.60
C ASP A 33 5.63 -15.28 8.90
N CYS A 34 5.94 -14.34 9.79
CA CYS A 34 7.27 -14.24 10.44
C CYS A 34 7.21 -14.60 11.94
N SER A 35 6.12 -15.24 12.35
CA SER A 35 5.88 -15.68 13.72
C SER A 35 6.74 -16.89 14.03
N ASN A 36 7.14 -17.02 15.29
CA ASN A 36 7.74 -18.23 15.84
C ASN A 36 6.62 -19.14 16.36
N ALA A 37 6.94 -20.42 16.55
CA ALA A 37 5.99 -21.42 17.08
C ALA A 37 5.34 -21.03 18.42
N ASN A 38 5.95 -20.11 19.19
CA ASN A 38 5.48 -19.63 20.48
C ASN A 38 4.74 -18.28 20.41
N ASP A 39 4.66 -17.65 19.25
CA ASP A 39 3.99 -16.35 19.11
C ASP A 39 2.47 -16.55 19.10
N SER A 40 1.76 -15.70 19.85
CA SER A 40 0.30 -15.68 19.84
C SER A 40 -0.22 -15.11 18.52
N LEU A 41 -1.26 -15.74 17.96
CA LEU A 41 -1.96 -15.23 16.78
C LEU A 41 -2.54 -13.84 17.09
N GLN A 42 -2.07 -12.82 16.36
CA GLN A 42 -2.64 -11.48 16.41
C GLN A 42 -3.46 -11.22 15.14
N TYR A 43 -4.42 -10.32 15.24
CA TYR A 43 -5.27 -9.91 14.13
C TYR A 43 -5.17 -8.41 13.93
N ARG A 44 -5.19 -8.00 12.66
CA ARG A 44 -5.27 -6.60 12.24
C ARG A 44 -6.31 -6.47 11.13
N PHE A 45 -6.69 -5.23 10.84
CA PHE A 45 -7.58 -4.89 9.74
C PHE A 45 -6.78 -4.31 8.58
N TYR A 46 -7.23 -4.54 7.35
CA TYR A 46 -6.71 -3.92 6.14
C TYR A 46 -7.87 -3.62 5.20
N TYR A 47 -7.68 -2.66 4.31
CA TYR A 47 -8.63 -2.36 3.26
C TYR A 47 -8.39 -3.28 2.07
N ASP A 48 -9.39 -4.09 1.72
CA ASP A 48 -9.37 -4.99 0.56
C ASP A 48 -10.02 -4.26 -0.63
N VAL A 49 -9.23 -3.98 -1.66
CA VAL A 49 -9.68 -3.21 -2.83
C VAL A 49 -10.65 -3.99 -3.72
N LEU A 50 -10.65 -5.33 -3.64
CA LEU A 50 -11.54 -6.18 -4.42
C LEU A 50 -12.92 -6.28 -3.77
N MET A 51 -12.93 -6.33 -2.43
CA MET A 51 -14.16 -6.34 -1.64
C MET A 51 -14.69 -4.93 -1.36
N ASN A 52 -13.88 -3.90 -1.64
CA ASN A 52 -14.17 -2.50 -1.32
C ASN A 52 -14.58 -2.34 0.15
N ALA A 53 -13.85 -3.02 1.05
CA ALA A 53 -14.21 -3.14 2.45
C ALA A 53 -12.99 -3.45 3.33
N CYS A 54 -13.09 -3.08 4.61
CA CYS A 54 -12.10 -3.46 5.62
C CYS A 54 -12.29 -4.91 6.06
N LYS A 55 -11.22 -5.71 6.00
CA LYS A 55 -11.18 -7.13 6.39
C LYS A 55 -10.11 -7.38 7.42
N THR A 56 -10.26 -8.46 8.18
CA THR A 56 -9.24 -8.91 9.13
C THR A 56 -8.23 -9.85 8.46
N TYR A 57 -6.99 -9.83 8.93
CA TYR A 57 -5.97 -10.81 8.57
C TYR A 57 -5.14 -11.21 9.80
N GLN A 58 -4.56 -12.42 9.75
CA GLN A 58 -3.61 -12.87 10.76
C GLN A 58 -2.29 -12.13 10.57
N TYR A 59 -1.84 -11.46 11.63
CA TYR A 59 -0.63 -10.67 11.65
C TYR A 59 0.46 -11.43 12.42
N GLY A 60 1.49 -11.89 11.71
CA GLY A 60 2.76 -12.30 12.32
C GLY A 60 3.60 -11.07 12.60
N LEU A 61 4.36 -11.03 13.70
CA LEU A 61 5.10 -9.88 14.26
C LEU A 61 6.17 -9.26 13.31
N CYS A 62 5.78 -8.83 12.13
CA CYS A 62 6.65 -8.40 11.04
C CYS A 62 6.54 -6.90 10.83
N ASP A 63 7.54 -6.29 10.20
CA ASP A 63 7.43 -4.91 9.75
C ASP A 63 6.10 -4.71 9.00
N LEU A 64 5.36 -3.69 9.42
CA LEU A 64 4.04 -3.39 8.88
C LEU A 64 4.13 -2.34 7.80
N ASN A 65 3.32 -2.51 6.77
CA ASN A 65 3.03 -1.44 5.84
C ASN A 65 1.80 -0.65 6.32
N MET A 66 1.47 0.39 5.57
CA MET A 66 0.44 1.34 5.99
C MET A 66 -1.00 0.80 5.84
N ASN A 67 -1.25 -0.30 5.12
CA ASN A 67 -2.57 -0.97 5.06
C ASN A 67 -2.76 -1.96 6.21
N SER A 68 -2.58 -1.50 7.44
CA SER A 68 -2.62 -2.36 8.61
C SER A 68 -3.07 -1.59 9.85
N PHE A 69 -4.30 -1.85 10.28
CA PHE A 69 -5.01 -1.09 11.29
C PHE A 69 -5.35 -1.97 12.49
N HIS A 70 -5.45 -1.37 13.67
CA HIS A 70 -5.78 -2.07 14.90
C HIS A 70 -7.28 -2.32 15.03
N THR A 71 -8.11 -1.45 14.46
CA THR A 71 -9.57 -1.55 14.56
C THR A 71 -10.26 -1.38 13.22
N LEU A 72 -11.46 -1.96 13.09
CA LEU A 72 -12.31 -1.76 11.93
C LEU A 72 -12.60 -0.28 11.68
N ARG A 73 -12.82 0.49 12.76
CA ARG A 73 -13.11 1.92 12.68
C ARG A 73 -11.94 2.71 12.10
N GLU A 74 -10.73 2.45 12.56
CA GLU A 74 -9.51 3.08 12.03
C GLU A 74 -9.33 2.81 10.53
N CYS A 75 -9.52 1.55 10.11
CA CYS A 75 -9.47 1.18 8.71
C CYS A 75 -10.54 1.92 7.90
N ALA A 76 -11.79 1.96 8.38
CA ALA A 76 -12.88 2.61 7.67
C ALA A 76 -12.70 4.13 7.59
N ASP A 77 -12.30 4.78 8.68
CA ASP A 77 -12.08 6.22 8.72
C ASP A 77 -10.92 6.63 7.79
N THR A 78 -9.92 5.75 7.61
CA THR A 78 -8.76 5.99 6.73
C THR A 78 -9.06 5.65 5.26
N CYS A 79 -9.74 4.54 4.99
CA CYS A 79 -9.83 3.94 3.65
C CYS A 79 -11.24 3.87 3.06
N ASP A 80 -12.30 3.86 3.88
CA ASP A 80 -13.70 3.77 3.44
C ASP A 80 -14.29 5.16 3.09
N GLY A 81 -13.47 6.07 2.54
CA GLY A 81 -13.90 7.32 1.90
C GLY A 81 -14.77 8.27 2.73
N LYS A 82 -14.91 8.05 4.04
CA LYS A 82 -15.86 8.77 4.91
C LYS A 82 -15.26 9.96 5.64
N LEU A 83 -14.01 10.28 5.36
CA LEU A 83 -13.35 11.43 5.94
C LEU A 83 -12.41 12.13 4.93
N ILE A 84 -12.99 12.78 3.92
CA ILE A 84 -12.42 14.05 3.47
C ILE A 84 -12.64 15.01 4.65
N LEU A 85 -11.67 15.12 5.57
CA LEU A 85 -11.71 16.21 6.54
C LEU A 85 -11.70 17.51 5.75
N LEU A 86 -12.86 18.16 5.80
CA LEU A 86 -13.13 19.57 5.56
C LEU A 86 -12.03 20.44 6.19
N TYR A 87 -10.92 20.63 5.49
CA TYR A 87 -9.98 21.73 5.67
C TYR A 87 -9.42 22.20 4.31
N CYS A 88 -10.29 22.32 3.30
CA CYS A 88 -10.06 23.30 2.24
C CYS A 88 -10.54 24.68 2.76
N SER A 89 -9.76 25.28 3.66
CA SER A 89 -9.96 26.67 4.10
C SER A 89 -9.45 27.65 3.03
N GLY A 90 -10.08 27.66 1.85
CA GLY A 90 -9.79 28.66 0.82
C GLY A 90 -9.52 28.10 -0.57
N VAL A 91 -10.53 28.24 -1.44
CA VAL A 91 -10.52 28.46 -2.90
C VAL A 91 -9.62 27.71 -3.89
N ASN A 92 -8.72 26.77 -3.54
CA ASN A 92 -8.09 25.92 -4.56
C ASN A 92 -7.54 24.59 -3.98
N CYS A 93 -8.42 23.62 -3.75
CA CYS A 93 -8.00 22.22 -3.69
C CYS A 93 -7.98 21.65 -5.11
N CYS A 94 -6.96 22.01 -5.88
CA CYS A 94 -6.60 21.36 -7.14
C CYS A 94 -5.29 20.61 -6.91
N LEU A 95 -5.37 19.36 -6.43
CA LEU A 95 -4.21 18.47 -6.41
C LEU A 95 -3.83 18.17 -7.86
N LYS A 96 -2.86 18.92 -8.38
CA LYS A 96 -2.19 18.56 -9.62
C LYS A 96 -1.49 17.23 -9.33
N MET A 97 -1.99 16.14 -9.89
CA MET A 97 -1.37 14.81 -9.73
C MET A 97 0.04 14.87 -10.29
N ILE A 98 1.03 15.05 -9.43
CA ILE A 98 2.42 14.80 -9.76
C ILE A 98 2.49 13.31 -10.06
N LYS A 99 2.84 12.94 -11.30
CA LYS A 99 3.13 11.54 -11.65
C LYS A 99 4.42 11.16 -10.93
N VAL A 100 4.28 10.64 -9.71
CA VAL A 100 5.39 10.06 -8.96
C VAL A 100 5.74 8.72 -9.63
N LYS A 101 6.98 8.56 -10.06
CA LYS A 101 7.49 7.26 -10.49
C LYS A 101 7.62 6.37 -9.27
N LEU A 102 6.81 5.30 -9.20
CA LEU A 102 6.86 4.36 -8.10
C LEU A 102 8.12 3.49 -8.18
N SER A 103 8.69 3.16 -7.03
CA SER A 103 9.75 2.15 -6.96
C SER A 103 9.16 0.76 -7.21
N ASP A 104 10.00 -0.16 -7.68
CA ASP A 104 9.57 -1.55 -7.90
C ASP A 104 9.11 -2.20 -6.59
N ASP A 105 9.74 -1.90 -5.45
CA ASP A 105 9.28 -2.36 -4.13
C ASP A 105 7.85 -1.88 -3.82
N THR A 106 7.54 -0.61 -4.08
CA THR A 106 6.18 -0.08 -3.87
C THR A 106 5.19 -0.76 -4.81
N ILE A 107 5.53 -0.87 -6.10
CA ILE A 107 4.66 -1.50 -7.11
C ILE A 107 4.32 -2.93 -6.72
N CYS A 108 5.32 -3.73 -6.40
CA CYS A 108 5.15 -5.15 -6.11
C CYS A 108 4.42 -5.41 -4.78
N ARG A 109 4.26 -4.39 -3.94
CA ARG A 109 3.48 -4.45 -2.70
C ARG A 109 2.02 -4.00 -2.85
N LEU A 110 1.61 -3.46 -3.99
CA LEU A 110 0.20 -3.11 -4.23
C LEU A 110 -0.67 -4.36 -4.35
N GLN A 111 -1.93 -4.31 -3.93
CA GLN A 111 -2.92 -5.36 -4.20
C GLN A 111 -3.08 -5.51 -5.71
N HIS A 112 -3.41 -6.71 -6.19
CA HIS A 112 -3.92 -6.80 -7.54
C HIS A 112 -5.28 -6.10 -7.60
N ASP A 113 -5.47 -5.29 -8.64
CA ASP A 113 -6.66 -4.47 -8.79
C ASP A 113 -7.29 -4.82 -10.14
N PHE A 114 -8.49 -5.41 -10.08
CA PHE A 114 -9.27 -5.79 -11.26
C PHE A 114 -9.52 -4.57 -12.16
N GLY A 115 -9.58 -3.37 -11.59
CA GLY A 115 -9.96 -2.15 -12.30
C GLY A 115 -11.48 -1.97 -12.38
N SER A 116 -11.91 -1.07 -13.25
CA SER A 116 -13.29 -0.56 -13.27
C SER A 116 -14.05 -0.81 -14.57
N CYS A 117 -13.47 -1.60 -15.48
CA CYS A 117 -14.11 -1.98 -16.74
C CYS A 117 -14.77 -3.36 -16.64
N GLU A 118 -15.31 -3.87 -17.74
CA GLU A 118 -16.08 -5.13 -17.78
C GLU A 118 -15.43 -6.23 -18.66
N ASN A 119 -14.11 -6.16 -18.91
CA ASN A 119 -13.39 -7.23 -19.62
C ASN A 119 -12.64 -8.17 -18.67
N TYR A 120 -12.02 -9.21 -19.22
CA TYR A 120 -11.24 -10.19 -18.46
C TYR A 120 -9.96 -10.55 -19.20
N TYR A 121 -8.90 -9.80 -18.94
CA TYR A 121 -7.57 -10.05 -19.49
C TYR A 121 -6.73 -10.82 -18.47
N PRO A 122 -6.19 -12.01 -18.80
CA PRO A 122 -5.30 -12.73 -17.91
C PRO A 122 -4.00 -11.95 -17.74
N MET A 123 -3.68 -11.63 -16.49
CA MET A 123 -2.50 -10.87 -16.09
C MET A 123 -1.84 -11.53 -14.88
N TRP A 124 -0.68 -11.04 -14.48
CA TRP A 124 0.09 -11.52 -13.35
C TRP A 124 0.33 -10.40 -12.34
N TYR A 125 0.31 -10.70 -11.07
CA TYR A 125 0.69 -9.80 -9.99
C TYR A 125 1.64 -10.51 -9.03
N TYR A 126 2.44 -9.75 -8.30
CA TYR A 126 3.28 -10.30 -7.25
C TYR A 126 2.51 -10.37 -5.94
N ASP A 127 2.37 -11.58 -5.40
CA ASP A 127 1.77 -11.83 -4.09
C ASP A 127 2.88 -11.76 -3.03
N VAL A 128 2.82 -10.74 -2.17
CA VAL A 128 3.87 -10.51 -1.15
C VAL A 128 3.79 -11.49 0.01
N THR A 129 2.63 -12.11 0.21
CA THR A 129 2.38 -13.11 1.26
C THR A 129 3.00 -14.44 0.88
N GLU A 130 2.75 -14.91 -0.34
CA GLU A 130 3.34 -16.15 -0.86
C GLU A 130 4.70 -15.95 -1.55
N ARG A 131 5.15 -14.70 -1.69
CA ARG A 131 6.39 -14.30 -2.36
C ARG A 131 6.53 -14.90 -3.76
N THR A 132 5.42 -14.90 -4.50
CA THR A 132 5.36 -15.52 -5.82
C THR A 132 4.43 -14.74 -6.73
N CYS A 133 4.68 -14.82 -8.03
CA CYS A 133 3.79 -14.24 -9.03
C CYS A 133 2.58 -15.16 -9.26
N LYS A 134 1.38 -14.58 -9.17
CA LYS A 134 0.10 -15.27 -9.40
C LYS A 134 -0.67 -14.62 -10.54
N SER A 135 -1.50 -15.41 -11.21
CA SER A 135 -2.39 -14.92 -12.25
C SER A 135 -3.66 -14.30 -11.65
N PHE A 136 -4.17 -13.23 -12.28
CA PHE A 136 -5.46 -12.62 -11.97
C PHE A 136 -6.12 -12.09 -13.25
N SER A 137 -7.39 -11.68 -13.17
CA SER A 137 -8.08 -11.01 -14.27
C SER A 137 -7.97 -9.49 -14.16
N TYR A 138 -7.69 -8.80 -15.25
CA TYR A 138 -7.74 -7.35 -15.36
C TYR A 138 -8.88 -6.92 -16.28
N SER A 139 -9.62 -5.90 -15.87
CA SER A 139 -10.80 -5.40 -16.57
C SER A 139 -10.54 -4.62 -17.86
N GLY A 140 -9.29 -4.22 -18.10
CA GLY A 140 -8.90 -3.43 -19.26
C GLY A 140 -8.76 -1.93 -19.01
N CYS A 141 -9.23 -1.40 -17.87
CA CYS A 141 -8.98 -0.02 -17.48
C CYS A 141 -8.82 0.15 -15.96
N GLY A 142 -8.22 1.27 -15.55
CA GLY A 142 -7.92 1.51 -14.14
C GLY A 142 -6.89 0.51 -13.59
N GLY A 143 -7.10 0.06 -12.36
CA GLY A 143 -6.17 -0.81 -11.67
C GLY A 143 -4.93 -0.08 -11.14
N ASN A 144 -3.83 -0.82 -10.98
CA ASN A 144 -2.54 -0.27 -10.57
C ASN A 144 -1.35 -0.95 -11.30
N GLU A 145 -0.12 -0.66 -10.88
CA GLU A 145 1.10 -1.15 -11.55
C GLU A 145 1.54 -2.57 -11.15
N ASN A 146 0.95 -3.20 -10.12
CA ASN A 146 1.19 -4.62 -9.83
C ASN A 146 0.42 -5.51 -10.82
N ARG A 147 0.73 -5.34 -12.10
CA ARG A 147 0.07 -5.99 -13.22
C ARG A 147 1.08 -6.19 -14.34
N PHE A 148 1.36 -7.45 -14.65
CA PHE A 148 2.35 -7.87 -15.61
C PHE A 148 1.72 -8.79 -16.65
N PRO A 149 2.16 -8.75 -17.91
CA PRO A 149 1.58 -9.59 -18.95
C PRO A 149 2.03 -11.06 -18.85
N THR A 150 3.12 -11.36 -18.14
CA THR A 150 3.65 -12.72 -17.95
C THR A 150 4.21 -12.90 -16.54
N SER A 151 4.26 -14.15 -16.07
CA SER A 151 4.92 -14.52 -14.82
C SER A 151 6.41 -14.14 -14.82
N GLY A 152 7.09 -14.29 -15.97
CA GLY A 152 8.48 -13.92 -16.14
C GLY A 152 8.74 -12.44 -15.88
N HIS A 153 7.94 -11.54 -16.48
CA HIS A 153 8.08 -10.09 -16.23
C HIS A 153 7.81 -9.73 -14.77
N CYS A 154 6.81 -10.36 -14.16
CA CYS A 154 6.50 -10.18 -12.75
C CYS A 154 7.69 -10.60 -11.85
N ASN A 155 8.23 -11.80 -12.06
CA ASN A 155 9.33 -12.33 -11.26
C ASN A 155 10.60 -11.48 -11.41
N THR A 156 10.98 -11.14 -12.63
CA THR A 156 12.17 -10.32 -12.91
C THR A 156 12.10 -8.95 -12.25
N ARG A 157 10.90 -8.35 -12.16
CA ARG A 157 10.72 -7.04 -11.54
C ARG A 157 10.61 -7.13 -10.01
N CYS A 158 9.86 -8.09 -9.49
CA CYS A 158 9.42 -8.08 -8.10
C CYS A 158 10.26 -8.91 -7.14
N GLN A 159 10.78 -10.06 -7.58
CA GLN A 159 11.61 -10.91 -6.72
C GLN A 159 12.86 -10.20 -6.18
N PRO A 160 13.63 -9.43 -6.98
CA PRO A 160 14.78 -8.70 -6.45
C PRO A 160 14.41 -7.42 -5.70
N ALA A 161 13.21 -6.86 -5.96
CA ALA A 161 12.80 -5.57 -5.41
C ALA A 161 12.19 -5.69 -4.01
N VAL A 162 11.40 -6.73 -3.75
CA VAL A 162 10.78 -6.97 -2.44
C VAL A 162 11.83 -7.61 -1.53
N GLY A 163 12.50 -6.79 -0.74
CA GLY A 163 13.54 -7.22 0.20
C GLY A 163 13.04 -8.22 1.25
N GLU A 164 13.98 -8.90 1.92
CA GLU A 164 13.65 -9.81 3.02
C GLU A 164 12.98 -9.06 4.18
N TYR A 165 11.91 -9.65 4.68
CA TYR A 165 11.18 -9.11 5.80
C TYR A 165 11.94 -9.29 7.10
N LYS A 166 12.02 -8.23 7.90
CA LYS A 166 12.56 -8.29 9.25
C LYS A 166 11.41 -8.51 10.22
N ARG A 167 11.61 -9.42 11.16
CA ARG A 167 10.78 -9.52 12.37
C ARG A 167 10.92 -8.20 13.12
N ILE A 168 9.83 -7.67 13.68
CA ILE A 168 9.93 -6.52 14.57
C ILE A 168 10.85 -6.92 15.72
N LYS A 169 12.03 -6.31 15.80
CA LYS A 169 12.86 -6.38 17.00
C LYS A 169 12.11 -5.61 18.08
N THR A 170 11.42 -6.32 18.96
CA THR A 170 11.01 -5.73 20.23
C THR A 170 12.26 -5.18 20.93
N LEU A 171 12.15 -4.03 21.59
CA LEU A 171 13.23 -3.39 22.37
C LEU A 171 13.69 -4.22 23.61
N LEU A 172 13.53 -5.54 23.57
CA LEU A 172 13.87 -6.49 24.63
C LEU A 172 14.85 -7.58 24.16
N ASP A 173 15.51 -7.38 23.02
CA ASP A 173 16.75 -8.09 22.66
C ASP A 173 17.96 -7.17 22.82
#